data_AF-A0A2D4PB68-F1
#
_entry.id   AF-A0A2D4PB68-F1
#
_cell.length_a   1.000
_cell.length_b   1.000
_cell.length_c   1.000
_cell.angle_alpha   90.00
_cell.angle_beta   90.00
_cell.angle_gamma   90.00
#
_symmetry.space_group_name_H-M   'P 1'
#
loop_
_entity.id
_entity.type
_entity.pdbx_description
1 polymer ?
#
loop_
_entity_poly.entity_id
_entity_poly.type
_entity_poly.pdbx_seq_one_letter_code
_entity_poly.pdbx_strand_id
1 'polypeptide(L)'
;DVEGVVSHVEEARMRLTVRRVLMGLGFAIALMVSVHLGQQMLQCQQMLGQGLSRALMRPESEELVMLDSNRVEYRYSKEMPLIFIGGVPRSGTTLMRAMLDAHPEVRCGEETRIIPRVLAMRQAWSRSGREKMRLDEAGVTDQVLDAAMQAFILEVIAKHGEPARYLCNKDPFTLKSSIYLSRLFPNSKFLLMVRDGRASVHSMITRKVTIAGFDLRSYRDCLAKWNKAIEVMYSQCLAIGRLRCLPVYYEQLVLHPQKSMR
;
A
#
# COMPACT_ATOMS: atom_id res chain seq x y z
N ASP A 1 -25.85 -81.70 -41.84
CA ASP A 1 -25.70 -80.30 -41.41
C ASP A 1 -26.04 -80.05 -39.94
N VAL A 2 -25.44 -80.79 -39.01
CA VAL A 2 -25.62 -80.58 -37.55
C VAL A 2 -24.31 -80.13 -36.89
N GLU A 3 -23.15 -80.38 -37.51
CA GLU A 3 -21.84 -79.98 -36.98
C GLU A 3 -21.56 -78.47 -37.08
N GLY A 4 -22.12 -77.77 -38.07
CA GLY A 4 -21.94 -76.32 -38.23
C GLY A 4 -22.68 -75.47 -37.20
N VAL A 5 -23.75 -75.99 -36.59
CA VAL A 5 -24.56 -75.25 -35.61
C VAL A 5 -23.96 -75.32 -34.20
N VAL A 6 -23.26 -76.41 -33.86
CA VAL A 6 -22.65 -76.59 -32.54
C VAL A 6 -21.39 -75.72 -32.39
N SER A 7 -20.55 -75.60 -33.42
CA SER A 7 -19.32 -74.78 -33.34
C SER A 7 -19.62 -73.27 -33.22
N HIS A 8 -20.65 -72.78 -33.92
CA HIS A 8 -21.05 -71.37 -33.83
C HIS A 8 -21.63 -70.98 -32.47
N VAL A 9 -22.28 -71.90 -31.76
CA VAL A 9 -22.86 -71.64 -30.43
C VAL A 9 -21.77 -71.58 -29.36
N GLU A 10 -20.76 -72.46 -29.39
CA GLU A 10 -19.63 -72.42 -28.45
C GLU A 10 -18.74 -71.18 -28.65
N GLU A 11 -18.48 -70.79 -29.91
CA GLU A 11 -17.69 -69.60 -30.21
C GLU A 11 -18.39 -68.31 -29.75
N ALA A 12 -19.72 -68.23 -29.92
CA ALA A 12 -20.53 -67.12 -29.42
C ALA A 12 -20.55 -67.05 -27.88
N ARG A 13 -20.62 -68.20 -27.19
CA ARG A 13 -20.57 -68.30 -25.72
C ARG A 13 -19.21 -67.88 -25.16
N MET A 14 -18.12 -68.25 -25.84
CA MET A 14 -16.76 -67.86 -25.47
C MET A 14 -16.54 -66.34 -25.65
N ARG A 15 -17.00 -65.76 -26.76
CA ARG A 15 -16.94 -64.30 -27.01
C ARG A 15 -17.75 -63.49 -25.97
N LEU A 16 -18.93 -63.99 -25.55
CA LEU A 16 -19.74 -63.38 -24.49
C LEU A 16 -19.04 -63.41 -23.13
N THR A 17 -18.35 -64.51 -22.81
CA THR A 17 -17.60 -64.67 -21.56
C THR A 17 -16.39 -63.74 -21.52
N VAL A 18 -15.61 -63.68 -22.61
CA VAL A 18 -14.45 -62.78 -22.74
C VAL A 18 -14.88 -61.30 -22.64
N ARG A 19 -16.00 -60.92 -23.26
CA ARG A 19 -16.53 -59.54 -23.19
C ARG A 19 -16.97 -59.14 -21.77
N ARG A 20 -17.52 -60.08 -20.99
CA ARG A 20 -17.86 -59.87 -19.58
C ARG A 20 -16.61 -59.72 -18.71
N VAL A 21 -15.58 -60.53 -18.95
CA VAL A 21 -14.29 -60.42 -18.26
C VAL A 21 -13.60 -59.09 -18.56
N LEU A 22 -13.56 -58.67 -19.84
CA LEU A 22 -13.00 -57.37 -20.25
C LEU A 22 -13.77 -56.18 -19.65
N MET A 23 -15.10 -56.24 -19.58
CA MET A 23 -15.89 -55.20 -18.90
C MET A 23 -15.61 -55.16 -17.39
N GLY A 24 -15.45 -56.32 -16.74
CA GLY A 24 -15.08 -56.41 -15.33
C GLY A 24 -13.70 -55.81 -15.05
N LEU A 25 -12.70 -56.12 -15.88
CA LEU A 25 -11.36 -55.53 -15.80
C LEU A 25 -11.37 -54.02 -16.04
N GLY A 26 -12.14 -53.55 -17.04
CA GLY A 26 -12.31 -52.12 -17.30
C GLY A 26 -12.93 -51.38 -16.12
N PHE A 27 -13.95 -51.97 -15.48
CA PHE A 27 -14.57 -51.38 -14.29
C PHE A 27 -13.60 -51.33 -13.10
N ALA A 28 -12.81 -52.39 -12.88
CA ALA A 28 -11.80 -52.42 -11.83
C ALA A 28 -10.71 -51.35 -12.02
N ILE A 29 -10.23 -51.16 -13.25
CA ILE A 29 -9.25 -50.11 -13.58
C ILE A 29 -9.85 -48.71 -13.35
N ALA A 30 -11.09 -48.48 -13.81
CA ALA A 30 -11.76 -47.20 -13.60
C ALA A 30 -11.97 -46.88 -12.11
N LEU A 31 -12.31 -47.90 -11.30
CA LEU A 31 -12.44 -47.76 -9.85
C LEU A 31 -11.08 -47.42 -9.20
N MET A 32 -9.99 -48.09 -9.61
CA MET A 32 -8.65 -47.81 -9.10
C MET A 32 -8.19 -46.39 -9.44
N VAL A 33 -8.43 -45.93 -10.67
CA VAL A 33 -8.07 -44.56 -11.10
C VAL A 33 -8.86 -43.50 -10.33
N SER A 34 -10.16 -43.72 -10.13
CA SER A 34 -11.01 -42.79 -9.38
C SER A 34 -10.63 -42.74 -7.88
N VAL A 35 -10.29 -43.88 -7.27
CA VAL A 35 -9.75 -43.92 -5.91
C VAL A 35 -8.40 -43.19 -5.81
N HIS A 36 -7.49 -43.39 -6.77
CA HIS A 36 -6.18 -42.73 -6.78
C HIS A 36 -6.30 -41.21 -6.94
N LEU A 37 -7.16 -40.74 -7.86
CA LEU A 37 -7.47 -39.32 -8.03
C LEU A 37 -8.11 -38.74 -6.77
N GLY A 38 -9.02 -39.47 -6.12
CA GLY A 38 -9.63 -39.08 -4.85
C GLY A 38 -8.59 -38.92 -3.74
N GLN A 39 -7.65 -39.87 -3.61
CA GLN A 39 -6.56 -39.79 -2.64
C GLN A 39 -5.62 -38.61 -2.90
N GLN A 40 -5.26 -38.34 -4.16
CA GLN A 40 -4.45 -37.16 -4.51
C GLN A 40 -5.19 -35.85 -4.21
N MET A 41 -6.50 -35.79 -4.47
CA MET A 41 -7.32 -34.62 -4.15
C MET A 41 -7.37 -34.36 -2.63
N LEU A 42 -7.52 -35.42 -1.83
CA LEU A 42 -7.49 -35.35 -0.36
C LEU A 42 -6.11 -34.91 0.16
N GLN A 43 -5.02 -35.43 -0.41
CA GLN A 43 -3.67 -35.00 -0.06
C GLN A 43 -3.43 -33.52 -0.42
N CYS A 44 -3.87 -33.07 -1.59
CA CYS A 44 -3.85 -31.66 -1.97
C CYS A 44 -4.66 -30.78 -1.01
N GLN A 45 -5.87 -31.22 -0.62
CA GLN A 45 -6.68 -30.50 0.36
C GLN A 45 -6.02 -30.44 1.74
N GLN A 46 -5.37 -31.51 2.18
CA GLN A 46 -4.61 -31.51 3.44
C GLN A 46 -3.40 -30.59 3.38
N MET A 47 -2.66 -30.56 2.28
CA MET A 47 -1.53 -29.63 2.08
C MET A 47 -2.00 -28.17 2.04
N LEU A 48 -3.11 -27.88 1.36
CA LEU A 48 -3.74 -26.56 1.34
C LEU A 48 -4.27 -26.16 2.73
N GLY A 49 -4.85 -27.11 3.48
CA GLY A 49 -5.35 -26.91 4.84
C GLY A 49 -4.24 -26.71 5.88
N GLN A 50 -3.12 -27.43 5.76
CA GLN A 50 -1.95 -27.26 6.61
C GLN A 50 -1.19 -25.96 6.32
N GLY A 51 -1.22 -25.46 5.07
CA GLY A 51 -0.72 -24.12 4.72
C GLY A 51 -1.45 -22.97 5.41
N LEU A 52 -2.64 -23.22 5.97
CA LEU A 52 -3.40 -22.25 6.77
C LEU A 52 -2.94 -22.17 8.24
N SER A 53 -2.14 -23.13 8.72
CA SER A 53 -1.38 -23.02 9.98
C SER A 53 -0.07 -22.24 9.79
N ARG A 54 -0.08 -21.28 8.86
CA ARG A 54 0.94 -20.23 8.79
C ARG A 54 0.90 -19.51 10.13
N ALA A 55 1.99 -19.60 10.89
CA ALA A 55 2.18 -18.91 12.16
C ALA A 55 1.47 -17.55 12.12
N LEU A 56 0.52 -17.34 13.03
CA LEU A 56 -0.11 -16.04 13.23
C LEU A 56 1.03 -15.06 13.53
N MET A 57 1.47 -14.34 12.50
CA MET A 57 2.46 -13.28 12.64
C MET A 57 1.83 -12.27 13.59
N ARG A 58 2.31 -12.25 14.83
CA ARG A 58 2.06 -11.11 15.71
C ARG A 58 2.92 -9.98 15.15
N PRO A 59 2.34 -8.82 14.80
CA PRO A 59 3.17 -7.67 14.50
C PRO A 59 4.02 -7.41 15.75
N GLU A 60 5.34 -7.44 15.59
CA GLU A 60 6.27 -7.07 16.64
C GLU A 60 5.91 -5.64 17.05
N SER A 61 5.37 -5.48 18.25
CA SER A 61 5.01 -4.20 18.82
C SER A 61 6.26 -3.52 19.35
N GLU A 62 7.25 -3.29 18.48
CA GLU A 62 8.43 -2.54 18.85
C GLU A 62 8.10 -1.05 18.76
N GLU A 63 7.77 -0.47 19.91
CA GLU A 63 7.81 0.97 20.06
C GLU A 63 9.26 1.44 19.83
N LEU A 64 9.45 2.42 18.95
CA LEU A 64 10.75 3.06 18.81
C LEU A 64 10.96 4.00 19.99
N VAL A 65 12.10 3.82 20.67
CA VAL A 65 12.49 4.66 21.80
C VAL A 65 13.62 5.60 21.38
N MET A 66 13.46 6.89 21.65
CA MET A 66 14.49 7.90 21.45
C MET A 66 14.72 8.68 22.74
N LEU A 67 15.97 9.06 22.98
CA LEU A 67 16.37 9.89 24.12
C LEU A 67 16.83 11.25 23.60
N ASP A 68 16.37 12.32 24.24
CA ASP A 68 16.93 13.65 23.99
C ASP A 68 18.25 13.87 24.76
N SER A 69 18.84 15.05 24.60
CA SER A 69 20.07 15.45 25.31
C SER A 69 19.93 15.49 26.84
N ASN A 70 18.71 15.61 27.37
CA ASN A 70 18.39 15.61 28.79
C ASN A 70 17.98 14.21 29.31
N ARG A 71 18.11 13.16 28.48
CA ARG A 71 17.68 11.78 28.77
C ARG A 71 16.18 11.63 29.00
N VAL A 72 15.37 12.52 28.43
CA VAL A 72 13.92 12.33 28.34
C VAL A 72 13.62 11.29 27.28
N GLU A 73 12.82 10.31 27.65
CA GLU A 73 12.44 9.20 26.78
C GLU A 73 11.18 9.54 25.98
N TYR A 74 11.26 9.33 24.67
CA TYR A 74 10.15 9.47 23.73
C TYR A 74 9.86 8.12 23.09
N ARG A 75 8.58 7.73 23.08
CA ARG A 75 8.09 6.46 22.52
C ARG A 75 7.25 6.73 21.28
N TYR A 76 7.57 6.04 20.20
CA TYR A 76 6.91 6.21 18.91
C TYR A 76 6.35 4.88 18.43
N SER A 77 5.08 4.90 18.06
CA SER A 77 4.36 3.75 17.51
C SER A 77 3.50 4.17 16.32
N LYS A 78 2.91 3.20 15.59
CA LYS A 78 2.00 3.50 14.48
C LYS A 78 0.70 4.20 14.91
N GLU A 79 0.34 4.11 16.20
CA GLU A 79 -0.82 4.77 16.80
C GLU A 79 -0.53 6.22 17.22
N MET A 80 0.70 6.71 17.11
CA MET A 80 1.00 8.08 17.53
C MET A 80 0.32 9.12 16.61
N PRO A 81 0.01 10.33 17.11
CA PRO A 81 -0.66 11.37 16.34
C PRO A 81 0.31 12.11 15.40
N LEU A 82 0.77 11.44 14.35
CA LEU A 82 1.65 12.03 13.32
C LEU A 82 0.96 13.18 12.56
N ILE A 83 1.72 14.21 12.22
CA ILE A 83 1.26 15.31 11.36
C ILE A 83 1.93 15.22 9.99
N PHE A 84 1.16 15.07 8.92
CA PHE A 84 1.68 15.08 7.55
C PHE A 84 1.31 16.39 6.86
N ILE A 85 2.33 17.15 6.46
CA ILE A 85 2.17 18.40 5.70
C ILE A 85 2.53 18.13 4.25
N GLY A 86 1.68 18.54 3.32
CA GLY A 86 2.02 18.50 1.91
C GLY A 86 1.15 19.41 1.07
N GLY A 87 1.03 19.10 -0.22
CA GLY A 87 0.51 20.00 -1.23
C GLY A 87 1.45 20.07 -2.41
N VAL A 88 1.04 20.72 -3.50
CA VAL A 88 1.97 20.93 -4.63
C VAL A 88 3.16 21.76 -4.15
N PRO A 89 4.41 21.45 -4.54
CA PRO A 89 5.56 22.29 -4.20
C PRO A 89 5.32 23.76 -4.57
N ARG A 90 5.95 24.66 -3.82
CA ARG A 90 5.78 26.13 -3.93
C ARG A 90 4.47 26.71 -3.36
N SER A 91 3.66 25.89 -2.68
CA SER A 91 2.45 26.30 -1.97
C SER A 91 2.64 26.70 -0.49
N GLY A 92 3.87 26.98 -0.05
CA GLY A 92 4.14 27.38 1.34
C GLY A 92 4.24 26.23 2.35
N THR A 93 4.43 24.99 1.89
CA THR A 93 4.62 23.80 2.76
C THR A 93 5.80 23.93 3.72
N THR A 94 6.91 24.55 3.30
CA THR A 94 8.05 24.84 4.18
C THR A 94 7.74 25.92 5.22
N LEU A 95 6.91 26.93 4.89
CA LEU A 95 6.47 27.91 5.88
C LEU A 95 5.60 27.24 6.95
N MET A 96 4.61 26.45 6.52
CA MET A 96 3.72 25.72 7.43
C MET A 96 4.49 24.82 8.40
N ARG A 97 5.44 24.01 7.89
CA ARG A 97 6.25 23.15 8.78
C ARG A 97 7.13 23.95 9.72
N ALA A 98 7.71 25.07 9.26
CA ALA A 98 8.58 25.89 10.09
C ALA A 98 7.80 26.59 11.22
N MET A 99 6.55 27.00 10.96
CA MET A 99 5.67 27.52 12.00
C MET A 99 5.30 26.45 13.04
N LEU A 100 5.16 25.18 12.62
CA LEU A 100 4.94 24.07 13.54
C LEU A 100 6.20 23.67 14.31
N ASP A 101 7.37 23.64 13.67
CA ASP A 101 8.68 23.40 14.32
C ASP A 101 8.98 24.43 15.43
N ALA A 102 8.41 25.62 15.36
CA ALA A 102 8.56 26.64 16.41
C ALA A 102 7.77 26.31 17.69
N HIS A 103 6.84 25.35 17.65
CA HIS A 103 6.11 24.91 18.84
C HIS A 103 6.97 23.93 19.65
N PRO A 104 7.13 24.13 20.98
CA PRO A 104 8.09 23.37 21.79
C PRO A 104 7.81 21.85 21.85
N GLU A 105 6.60 21.43 21.55
CA GLU A 105 6.21 20.02 21.55
C GLU A 105 6.21 19.36 20.15
N VAL A 106 6.47 20.10 19.07
CA VAL A 106 6.32 19.60 17.68
C VAL A 106 7.65 19.64 16.94
N ARG A 107 7.97 18.56 16.23
CA ARG A 107 9.12 18.52 15.30
C ARG A 107 8.72 17.94 13.95
N CYS A 108 8.86 18.74 12.90
CA CYS A 108 8.75 18.38 11.50
C CYS A 108 10.12 18.08 10.86
N GLY A 109 11.09 19.00 10.98
CA GLY A 109 12.39 18.91 10.31
C GLY A 109 12.35 19.12 8.78
N GLU A 110 13.41 18.70 8.09
CA GLU A 110 13.59 18.84 6.64
C GLU A 110 12.73 17.89 5.79
N GLU A 111 12.76 18.08 4.46
CA GLU A 111 12.15 17.10 3.53
C GLU A 111 12.97 15.81 3.53
N THR A 112 12.34 14.67 3.80
CA THR A 112 13.03 13.38 3.85
C THR A 112 13.36 12.85 2.46
N ARG A 113 12.57 13.23 1.44
CA ARG A 113 12.68 12.84 0.02
C ARG A 113 12.47 11.34 -0.25
N ILE A 114 12.75 10.47 0.71
CA ILE A 114 12.65 9.01 0.60
C ILE A 114 11.22 8.52 0.80
N ILE A 115 10.46 9.11 1.73
CA ILE A 115 9.07 8.75 2.01
C ILE A 115 8.18 8.82 0.75
N PRO A 116 8.14 9.93 -0.02
CA PRO A 116 7.33 9.96 -1.24
C PRO A 116 7.80 8.97 -2.31
N ARG A 117 9.09 8.56 -2.32
CA ARG A 117 9.61 7.56 -3.27
C ARG A 117 9.12 6.16 -2.93
N VAL A 118 9.24 5.74 -1.67
CA VAL A 118 8.75 4.41 -1.24
C VAL A 118 7.23 4.32 -1.36
N LEU A 119 6.50 5.41 -1.09
CA LEU A 119 5.06 5.48 -1.32
C LEU A 119 4.70 5.32 -2.80
N ALA A 120 5.47 5.92 -3.71
CA ALA A 120 5.28 5.75 -5.15
C ALA A 120 5.58 4.31 -5.60
N MET A 121 6.64 3.69 -5.08
CA MET A 121 6.96 2.27 -5.35
C MET A 121 5.84 1.34 -4.89
N ARG A 122 5.38 1.49 -3.64
CA ARG A 122 4.25 0.74 -3.10
C ARG A 122 3.00 0.93 -3.96
N GLN A 123 2.69 2.17 -4.34
CA GLN A 123 1.54 2.46 -5.20
C GLN A 123 1.65 1.78 -6.58
N ALA A 124 2.86 1.70 -7.15
CA ALA A 124 3.08 1.02 -8.42
C ALA A 124 2.79 -0.49 -8.32
N TRP A 125 3.28 -1.16 -7.27
CA TRP A 125 3.01 -2.58 -7.02
C TRP A 125 1.51 -2.86 -6.90
N SER A 126 0.79 -2.03 -6.14
CA SER A 126 -0.66 -2.23 -5.95
C SER A 126 -1.51 -1.92 -7.20
N ARG A 127 -1.02 -1.09 -8.13
CA ARG A 127 -1.73 -0.77 -9.38
C ARG A 127 -1.59 -1.85 -10.44
N SER A 128 -0.49 -2.60 -10.42
CA SER A 128 -0.26 -3.69 -11.36
C SER A 128 -0.91 -4.98 -10.83
N GLY A 129 -2.02 -5.40 -11.43
CA GLY A 129 -2.71 -6.64 -11.03
C GLY A 129 -1.81 -7.88 -11.11
N ARG A 130 -0.96 -7.96 -12.14
CA ARG A 130 0.02 -9.05 -12.31
C ARG A 130 1.08 -9.04 -11.23
N GLU A 131 1.59 -7.88 -10.85
CA GLU A 131 2.60 -7.80 -9.79
C GLU A 131 2.00 -8.09 -8.42
N LYS A 132 0.80 -7.56 -8.15
CA LYS A 132 0.06 -7.88 -6.93
C LYS A 132 -0.16 -9.40 -6.78
N MET A 133 -0.58 -10.08 -7.85
CA MET A 133 -0.76 -11.53 -7.85
C MET A 133 0.54 -12.28 -7.49
N ARG A 134 1.67 -11.88 -8.08
CA ARG A 134 2.99 -12.49 -7.79
C ARG A 134 3.43 -12.26 -6.35
N LEU A 135 3.19 -11.05 -5.82
CA LEU A 135 3.49 -10.72 -4.43
C LEU A 135 2.63 -11.53 -3.46
N ASP A 136 1.33 -11.68 -3.76
CA ASP A 136 0.41 -12.49 -2.97
C ASP A 136 0.82 -13.97 -2.97
N GLU A 137 1.18 -14.53 -4.14
CA GLU A 137 1.71 -15.91 -4.27
C GLU A 137 3.02 -16.10 -3.51
N ALA A 138 3.88 -15.07 -3.46
CA ALA A 138 5.11 -15.07 -2.66
C ALA A 138 4.87 -14.87 -1.16
N GLY A 139 3.61 -14.64 -0.73
CA GLY A 139 3.27 -14.35 0.67
C GLY A 139 3.56 -12.92 1.11
N VAL A 140 3.93 -12.03 0.20
CA VAL A 140 4.15 -10.60 0.44
C VAL A 140 2.81 -9.86 0.29
N THR A 141 1.89 -10.16 1.21
CA THR A 141 0.52 -9.64 1.18
C THR A 141 0.45 -8.15 1.52
N ASP A 142 -0.71 -7.53 1.30
CA ASP A 142 -0.96 -6.14 1.74
C ASP A 142 -0.66 -5.92 3.23
N GLN A 143 -0.85 -6.93 4.10
CA GLN A 143 -0.54 -6.83 5.53
C GLN A 143 0.98 -6.76 5.77
N VAL A 144 1.76 -7.59 5.08
CA VAL A 144 3.23 -7.59 5.16
C VAL A 144 3.79 -6.27 4.64
N LEU A 145 3.29 -5.82 3.48
CA LEU A 145 3.70 -4.54 2.89
C LEU A 145 3.34 -3.36 3.79
N ASP A 146 2.14 -3.33 4.37
CA ASP A 146 1.71 -2.26 5.25
C ASP A 146 2.56 -2.20 6.53
N ALA A 147 2.88 -3.35 7.14
CA ALA A 147 3.76 -3.42 8.31
C ALA A 147 5.18 -2.92 7.98
N ALA A 148 5.74 -3.35 6.85
CA ALA A 148 7.05 -2.88 6.38
C ALA A 148 7.05 -1.37 6.08
N MET A 149 6.00 -0.87 5.44
CA MET A 149 5.85 0.57 5.15
C MET A 149 5.66 1.39 6.43
N GLN A 150 4.91 0.90 7.41
CA GLN A 150 4.77 1.54 8.73
C GLN A 150 6.12 1.67 9.42
N ALA A 151 6.85 0.56 9.55
CA ALA A 151 8.16 0.54 10.19
C ALA A 151 9.15 1.48 9.47
N PHE A 152 9.25 1.38 8.14
CA PHE A 152 10.14 2.22 7.35
C PHE A 152 9.83 3.70 7.49
N ILE A 153 8.56 4.09 7.36
CA ILE A 153 8.16 5.50 7.45
C ILE A 153 8.38 6.03 8.87
N LEU A 154 8.01 5.26 9.90
CA LEU A 154 8.16 5.67 11.29
C LEU A 154 9.63 5.83 11.67
N GLU A 155 10.48 4.90 11.26
CA GLU A 155 11.94 4.97 11.44
C GLU A 155 12.53 6.25 10.86
N VAL A 156 12.20 6.54 9.60
CA VAL A 156 12.65 7.78 8.95
C VAL A 156 12.16 8.99 9.73
N ILE A 157 10.84 9.09 9.98
CA ILE A 157 10.23 10.25 10.67
C ILE A 157 10.82 10.45 12.07
N ALA A 158 11.02 9.38 12.84
CA ALA A 158 11.55 9.45 14.19
C ALA A 158 13.03 9.89 14.18
N LYS A 159 13.88 9.22 13.40
CA LYS A 159 15.34 9.34 13.53
C LYS A 159 16.01 10.40 12.64
N HIS A 160 15.30 11.03 11.71
CA HIS A 160 15.93 12.05 10.85
C HIS A 160 16.15 13.41 11.54
N GLY A 161 15.75 13.59 12.80
CA GLY A 161 15.90 14.82 13.56
C GLY A 161 15.67 14.59 15.05
N GLU A 162 15.63 15.68 15.82
CA GLU A 162 15.45 15.62 17.27
C GLU A 162 14.11 14.97 17.68
N PRO A 163 14.07 14.25 18.81
CA PRO A 163 12.82 13.71 19.33
C PRO A 163 11.91 14.84 19.84
N ALA A 164 10.60 14.67 19.64
CA ALA A 164 9.56 15.55 20.19
C ALA A 164 8.30 14.75 20.52
N ARG A 165 7.38 15.37 21.27
CA ARG A 165 6.09 14.76 21.64
C ARG A 165 5.20 14.51 20.42
N TYR A 166 5.15 15.47 19.51
CA TYR A 166 4.41 15.38 18.26
C TYR A 166 5.38 15.38 17.08
N LEU A 167 5.45 14.26 16.38
CA LEU A 167 6.25 14.15 15.18
C LEU A 167 5.44 14.57 13.96
N CYS A 168 6.13 15.26 13.07
CA CYS A 168 5.60 15.79 11.84
C CYS A 168 6.52 15.40 10.68
N ASN A 169 5.93 15.24 9.49
CA ASN A 169 6.68 15.07 8.26
C ASN A 169 6.15 16.04 7.20
N LYS A 170 7.06 16.73 6.52
CA LYS A 170 6.74 17.55 5.37
C LYS A 170 7.52 17.07 4.15
N ASP A 171 6.82 16.38 3.27
CA ASP A 171 7.27 16.02 1.94
C ASP A 171 6.09 16.32 0.98
N PRO A 172 6.19 17.30 0.05
CA PRO A 172 5.02 17.85 -0.64
C PRO A 172 4.07 16.81 -1.25
N PHE A 173 4.62 15.77 -1.87
CA PHE A 173 3.85 14.75 -2.60
C PHE A 173 3.37 13.56 -1.75
N THR A 174 3.67 13.49 -0.45
CA THR A 174 3.13 12.42 0.42
C THR A 174 1.61 12.45 0.47
N LEU A 175 1.00 13.62 0.34
CA LEU A 175 -0.46 13.77 0.31
C LEU A 175 -1.12 13.24 -0.98
N LYS A 176 -0.35 12.78 -1.97
CA LYS A 176 -0.90 11.92 -3.05
C LYS A 176 -1.23 10.51 -2.56
N SER A 177 -0.87 10.18 -1.32
CA SER A 177 -1.09 8.90 -0.67
C SER A 177 -1.69 9.11 0.73
N SER A 178 -2.37 10.22 0.99
CA SER A 178 -2.90 10.53 2.33
C SER A 178 -3.94 9.51 2.80
N ILE A 179 -4.79 8.96 1.92
CA ILE A 179 -5.72 7.87 2.30
C ILE A 179 -4.93 6.65 2.77
N TYR A 180 -3.86 6.31 2.06
CA TYR A 180 -3.01 5.18 2.41
C TYR A 180 -2.28 5.42 3.74
N LEU A 181 -1.67 6.61 3.93
CA LEU A 181 -1.05 7.01 5.19
C LEU A 181 -2.05 7.04 6.34
N SER A 182 -3.30 7.44 6.08
CA SER A 182 -4.39 7.48 7.06
C SER A 182 -4.78 6.08 7.54
N ARG A 183 -4.62 5.06 6.69
CA ARG A 183 -4.78 3.64 7.03
C ARG A 183 -3.58 3.12 7.84
N LEU A 184 -2.36 3.46 7.42
CA LEU A 184 -1.14 3.03 8.10
C LEU A 184 -1.00 3.65 9.50
N PHE A 185 -1.37 4.92 9.66
CA PHE A 185 -1.26 5.67 10.91
C PHE A 185 -2.65 6.20 11.29
N PRO A 186 -3.46 5.44 12.05
CA PRO A 186 -4.88 5.74 12.28
C PRO A 186 -5.16 7.05 13.03
N ASN A 187 -4.19 7.54 13.81
CA ASN A 187 -4.32 8.78 14.55
C ASN A 187 -3.62 9.98 13.87
N SER A 188 -3.06 9.77 12.69
CA SER A 188 -2.41 10.84 11.93
C SER A 188 -3.39 11.89 11.42
N LYS A 189 -2.90 13.13 11.33
CA LYS A 189 -3.61 14.28 10.75
C LYS A 189 -2.83 14.84 9.56
N PHE A 190 -3.54 15.50 8.65
CA PHE A 190 -3.02 15.97 7.38
C PHE A 190 -3.29 17.47 7.21
N LEU A 191 -2.26 18.23 6.88
CA LEU A 191 -2.35 19.64 6.50
C LEU A 191 -2.05 19.77 5.01
N LEU A 192 -3.10 20.00 4.22
CA LEU A 192 -2.99 20.18 2.78
C LEU A 192 -2.81 21.66 2.46
N MET A 193 -1.59 22.06 2.12
CA MET A 193 -1.33 23.42 1.67
C MET A 193 -1.92 23.66 0.29
N VAL A 194 -2.79 24.67 0.21
CA VAL A 194 -3.41 25.15 -1.02
C VAL A 194 -2.90 26.56 -1.27
N ARG A 195 -2.45 26.82 -2.49
CA ARG A 195 -2.05 28.14 -2.96
C ARG A 195 -2.56 28.31 -4.36
N ASP A 196 -2.81 29.55 -4.80
CA ASP A 196 -3.12 29.83 -6.20
C ASP A 196 -2.13 29.13 -7.14
N GLY A 197 -2.65 28.34 -8.09
CA GLY A 197 -1.84 27.59 -9.05
C GLY A 197 -0.97 28.48 -9.92
N ARG A 198 -1.44 29.70 -10.26
CA ARG A 198 -0.68 30.69 -11.00
C ARG A 198 0.56 31.13 -10.22
N ALA A 199 0.40 31.39 -8.92
CA ALA A 199 1.51 31.78 -8.05
C ALA A 199 2.51 30.62 -7.84
N SER A 200 2.01 29.40 -7.65
CA SER A 200 2.83 28.20 -7.46
C SER A 200 3.66 27.88 -8.71
N VAL A 201 3.03 27.93 -9.89
CA VAL A 201 3.69 27.71 -11.18
C VAL A 201 4.69 28.81 -11.51
N HIS A 202 4.33 30.08 -11.31
CA HIS A 202 5.28 31.17 -11.49
C HIS A 202 6.51 31.01 -10.59
N SER A 203 6.31 30.61 -9.33
CA SER A 203 7.39 30.36 -8.37
C SER A 203 8.31 29.20 -8.78
N MET A 204 7.79 28.09 -9.31
CA MET A 204 8.65 26.97 -9.75
C MET A 204 9.44 27.32 -11.02
N ILE A 205 8.83 28.03 -11.97
CA ILE A 205 9.47 28.41 -13.25
C ILE A 205 10.59 29.42 -13.01
N THR A 206 10.28 30.55 -12.35
CA THR A 206 11.25 31.64 -12.14
C THR A 206 12.44 31.23 -11.28
N ARG A 207 12.21 30.39 -10.28
CA ARG A 207 13.28 29.88 -9.39
C ARG A 207 13.91 28.58 -9.88
N LYS A 208 13.51 28.08 -11.05
CA LYS A 208 14.02 26.84 -11.66
C LYS A 208 13.95 25.63 -10.71
N VAL A 209 12.87 25.53 -9.93
CA VAL A 209 12.66 24.41 -9.01
C VAL A 209 12.16 23.22 -9.81
N THR A 210 13.02 22.23 -10.02
CA THR A 210 12.71 21.04 -10.81
C THR A 210 11.76 20.11 -10.07
N ILE A 211 10.69 19.72 -10.75
CA ILE A 211 9.70 18.76 -10.26
C ILE A 211 9.56 17.69 -11.34
N ALA A 212 9.74 16.42 -10.97
CA ALA A 212 9.68 15.33 -11.93
C ALA A 212 8.37 15.37 -12.73
N GLY A 213 8.49 15.38 -14.04
CA GLY A 213 7.38 15.46 -14.97
C GLY A 213 6.91 16.87 -15.32
N PHE A 214 7.37 17.97 -14.70
CA PHE A 214 6.95 19.34 -15.08
C PHE A 214 7.92 19.96 -16.10
N ASP A 215 7.42 20.49 -17.22
CA ASP A 215 8.23 21.28 -18.17
C ASP A 215 8.25 22.77 -17.76
N LEU A 216 9.35 23.20 -17.13
CA LEU A 216 9.51 24.57 -16.65
C LEU A 216 9.57 25.63 -17.75
N ARG A 217 9.64 25.24 -19.03
CA ARG A 217 9.56 26.17 -20.17
C ARG A 217 8.13 26.52 -20.54
N SER A 218 7.14 25.79 -20.01
CA SER A 218 5.72 25.95 -20.37
C SER A 218 4.85 26.18 -19.13
N TYR A 219 4.36 27.41 -18.96
CA TYR A 219 3.36 27.73 -17.94
C TYR A 219 2.10 26.87 -18.09
N ARG A 220 1.68 26.59 -19.33
CA ARG A 220 0.52 25.74 -19.63
C ARG A 220 0.71 24.33 -19.09
N ASP A 221 1.86 23.72 -19.36
CA ASP A 221 2.19 22.37 -18.89
C ASP A 221 2.25 22.33 -17.36
N CYS A 222 2.95 23.28 -16.75
CA CYS A 222 3.07 23.37 -15.30
C CYS A 222 1.71 23.59 -14.62
N LEU A 223 0.82 24.42 -15.19
CA LEU A 223 -0.54 24.62 -14.67
C LEU A 223 -1.40 23.36 -14.80
N ALA A 224 -1.33 22.66 -15.94
CA ALA A 224 -2.06 21.41 -16.13
C ALA A 224 -1.64 20.34 -15.11
N LYS A 225 -0.32 20.20 -14.87
CA LYS A 225 0.23 19.24 -13.92
C LYS A 225 0.01 19.67 -12.46
N TRP A 226 0.08 20.96 -12.16
CA TRP A 226 -0.33 21.51 -10.87
C TRP A 226 -1.79 21.15 -10.59
N ASN A 227 -2.69 21.39 -11.56
CA ASN A 227 -4.11 21.10 -11.43
C ASN A 227 -4.34 19.61 -11.16
N LYS A 228 -3.67 18.73 -11.91
CA LYS A 228 -3.82 17.29 -11.71
C LYS A 228 -3.29 16.83 -10.34
N ALA A 229 -2.19 17.40 -9.88
CA ALA A 229 -1.61 17.07 -8.59
C ALA A 229 -2.51 17.51 -7.43
N ILE A 230 -2.98 18.76 -7.45
CA ILE A 230 -3.83 19.29 -6.37
C ILE A 230 -5.22 18.62 -6.37
N GLU A 231 -5.79 18.29 -7.52
CA GLU A 231 -7.05 17.54 -7.63
C GLU A 231 -6.97 16.20 -6.88
N VAL A 232 -5.88 15.45 -7.07
CA VAL A 232 -5.66 14.16 -6.40
C VAL A 232 -5.48 14.33 -4.89
N MET A 233 -4.71 15.34 -4.45
CA MET A 233 -4.49 15.57 -3.02
C MET A 233 -5.75 16.08 -2.32
N TYR A 234 -6.49 16.98 -2.97
CA TYR A 234 -7.69 17.59 -2.42
C TYR A 234 -8.83 16.56 -2.32
N SER A 235 -9.04 15.73 -3.35
CA SER A 235 -10.01 14.63 -3.30
C SER A 235 -9.70 13.64 -2.18
N GLN A 236 -8.44 13.29 -1.95
CA GLN A 236 -8.07 12.45 -0.82
C GLN A 236 -8.29 13.13 0.54
N CYS A 237 -7.98 14.42 0.64
CA CYS A 237 -8.23 15.19 1.85
C CYS A 237 -9.72 15.21 2.21
N LEU A 238 -10.59 15.41 1.22
CA LEU A 238 -12.03 15.35 1.41
C LEU A 238 -12.50 13.94 1.83
N ALA A 239 -11.96 12.89 1.20
CA ALA A 239 -12.33 11.50 1.51
C ALA A 239 -11.91 11.07 2.93
N ILE A 240 -10.80 11.59 3.44
CA ILE A 240 -10.35 11.37 4.83
C ILE A 240 -11.27 12.07 5.84
N GLY A 241 -11.85 13.21 5.44
CA GLY A 241 -12.79 13.98 6.24
C GLY A 241 -12.12 15.06 7.11
N ARG A 242 -12.93 16.06 7.49
CA ARG A 242 -12.48 17.31 8.12
C ARG A 242 -11.81 17.14 9.49
N LEU A 243 -12.08 16.03 10.19
CA LEU A 243 -11.47 15.74 11.50
C LEU A 243 -9.99 15.32 11.40
N ARG A 244 -9.57 14.83 10.22
CA ARG A 244 -8.24 14.29 9.99
C ARG A 244 -7.48 15.01 8.88
N CYS A 245 -8.14 15.64 7.92
CA CYS A 245 -7.48 16.47 6.92
C CYS A 245 -8.03 17.90 6.89
N LEU A 246 -7.12 18.88 6.95
CA LEU A 246 -7.42 20.31 6.89
C LEU A 246 -6.72 20.95 5.69
N PRO A 247 -7.46 21.49 4.71
CA PRO A 247 -6.90 22.40 3.72
C PRO A 247 -6.50 23.72 4.36
N VAL A 248 -5.25 24.14 4.16
CA VAL A 248 -4.70 25.41 4.66
C VAL A 248 -4.34 26.28 3.46
N TYR A 249 -5.06 27.39 3.29
CA TYR A 249 -4.82 28.33 2.21
C TYR A 249 -3.62 29.22 2.54
N TYR A 250 -2.57 29.14 1.74
CA TYR A 250 -1.33 29.88 1.91
C TYR A 250 -1.57 31.38 2.07
N GLU A 251 -2.42 31.95 1.22
CA GLU A 251 -2.74 33.38 1.22
C GLU A 251 -3.40 33.80 2.55
N GLN A 252 -4.27 32.95 3.09
CA GLN A 252 -4.92 33.20 4.38
C GLN A 252 -3.94 33.02 5.54
N LEU A 253 -3.05 32.01 5.47
CA LEU A 253 -2.02 31.78 6.47
C LEU A 253 -1.06 32.97 6.59
N VAL A 254 -0.64 33.56 5.46
CA VAL A 254 0.27 34.71 5.49
C VAL A 254 -0.41 36.02 5.88
N LEU A 255 -1.68 36.21 5.53
CA LEU A 255 -2.44 37.43 5.89
C LEU A 255 -2.94 37.39 7.34
N HIS A 256 -3.25 36.21 7.87
CA HIS A 256 -3.88 36.02 9.18
C HIS A 256 -3.19 34.92 10.01
N PRO A 257 -1.86 34.97 10.22
CA PRO A 257 -1.10 33.86 10.80
C PRO A 257 -1.60 33.46 12.19
N GLN A 258 -1.91 34.42 13.06
CA GLN A 258 -2.43 34.12 14.40
C GLN A 258 -3.79 33.40 14.36
N LYS A 259 -4.67 33.79 13.43
CA LYS A 259 -5.99 33.16 13.27
C LYS A 259 -5.86 31.76 12.67
N SER A 260 -4.95 31.58 11.72
CA SER A 260 -4.74 30.29 11.06
C SER A 260 -4.03 29.26 11.92
N MET A 261 -3.17 29.69 12.85
CA MET A 261 -2.42 28.80 13.75
C MET A 261 -3.15 28.47 15.07
N ARG A 262 -4.29 29.12 15.33
CA ARG A 262 -5.19 28.80 16.45
C ARG A 262 -6.21 27.76 16.03
#